data_AF-G3ANC0-F1
#
_entry.id   AF-G3ANC0-F1
#
_cell.length_a   1.000
_cell.length_b   1.000
_cell.length_c   1.000
_cell.angle_alpha   90.00
_cell.angle_beta   90.00
_cell.angle_gamma   90.00
#
_symmetry.space_group_name_H-M   'P 1'
#
loop_
_entity.id
_entity.type
_entity.pdbx_description
1 polymer ?
#
loop_
_entity_poly.entity_id
_entity_poly.type
_entity_poly.pdbx_seq_one_letter_code
_entity_poly.pdbx_strand_id
1 'polypeptide(L)'
;MAVPKVTSILLVILITLTLLNFILKYYTYFVLIVASSKSTPNPDTPESTSIPHPHELFVPLLTFIPSKSTVLAYPWVLVTASFVEETFIGLFVSIVGMFYLGRYLENVWSSPEFLKFVMFNVIVTNSLLYLYYSFKSWFIESEVPVVLSSMGIIMGFIVAIKQRIPNHFFILFKGNLRIKVKYMSFILIILSLVLAFLNSEYYITYLMCCYGFIISWFYLRFVKTSLNEGQSYLIPFSKTSPIEPKEEEAKQSDQFALHTFFPYPLSTIIQLVSSIGFKLAIKYKLISGKEHTLSSGLDEQFNSKLFAVSSLKGVKDVGVLNISKVFHWFSSSGSTGINNTMDKRRKMALKEIDH
;
A
#
# COMPACT_ATOMS: atom_id res chain seq x y z
N MET A 1 -5.72 28.20 -15.36
CA MET A 1 -4.52 27.66 -14.67
C MET A 1 -3.94 26.56 -15.55
N ALA A 2 -2.68 26.69 -15.96
CA ALA A 2 -2.05 25.69 -16.84
C ALA A 2 -1.80 24.37 -16.09
N VAL A 3 -2.04 23.25 -16.78
CA VAL A 3 -1.68 21.92 -16.28
C VAL A 3 -0.17 21.73 -16.47
N PRO A 4 0.55 21.20 -15.48
CA PRO A 4 1.96 20.85 -15.63
C PRO A 4 2.20 19.88 -16.80
N LYS A 5 3.38 19.98 -17.42
CA LYS A 5 3.66 19.35 -18.73
C LYS A 5 3.56 17.84 -18.67
N VAL A 6 4.17 17.19 -17.67
CA VAL A 6 4.22 15.71 -17.59
C VAL A 6 2.84 15.16 -17.24
N THR A 7 2.16 15.77 -16.28
CA THR A 7 0.79 15.38 -15.87
C THR A 7 -0.17 15.46 -17.05
N SER A 8 -0.06 16.52 -17.87
CA SER A 8 -0.86 16.63 -19.09
C SER A 8 -0.57 15.50 -20.10
N ILE A 9 0.70 15.15 -20.29
CA ILE A 9 1.09 14.05 -21.18
C ILE A 9 0.54 12.71 -20.67
N LEU A 10 0.67 12.43 -19.37
CA LEU A 10 0.16 11.20 -18.76
C LEU A 10 -1.36 11.06 -18.90
N LEU A 11 -2.11 12.16 -18.74
CA LEU A 11 -3.56 12.18 -18.93
C LEU A 11 -3.96 11.93 -20.39
N VAL A 12 -3.27 12.55 -21.34
CA VAL A 12 -3.50 12.29 -22.77
C VAL A 12 -3.21 10.83 -23.09
N ILE A 13 -2.11 10.26 -22.58
CA ILE A 13 -1.77 8.85 -22.75
C ILE A 13 -2.87 7.94 -22.17
N LEU A 14 -3.33 8.20 -20.95
CA LEU A 14 -4.41 7.43 -20.31
C LEU A 14 -5.69 7.40 -21.15
N ILE A 15 -6.13 8.57 -21.62
CA ILE A 15 -7.37 8.70 -22.40
C ILE A 15 -7.22 8.03 -23.77
N THR A 16 -6.12 8.30 -24.47
CA THR A 16 -5.87 7.77 -25.81
C THR A 16 -5.72 6.25 -25.81
N LEU A 17 -4.97 5.68 -24.86
CA LEU A 17 -4.79 4.23 -24.75
C LEU A 17 -6.07 3.51 -24.31
N THR A 18 -6.84 4.10 -23.39
CA THR A 18 -8.13 3.53 -23.00
C THR A 18 -9.14 3.54 -24.15
N LEU A 19 -9.21 4.65 -24.90
CA LEU A 19 -10.06 4.77 -26.08
C LEU A 19 -9.63 3.78 -27.18
N LEU A 20 -8.33 3.66 -27.43
CA LEU A 20 -7.78 2.69 -28.38
C LEU A 20 -8.13 1.25 -27.98
N ASN A 21 -7.99 0.89 -26.70
CA ASN A 21 -8.39 -0.43 -26.20
C ASN A 21 -9.88 -0.69 -26.43
N PHE A 22 -10.74 0.28 -26.11
CA PHE A 22 -12.18 0.15 -26.33
C PHE A 22 -12.54 -0.09 -27.81
N ILE A 23 -11.94 0.68 -28.73
CA ILE A 23 -12.14 0.50 -30.17
C ILE A 23 -11.70 -0.90 -30.61
N LEU A 24 -10.52 -1.36 -30.17
CA LEU A 24 -9.97 -2.66 -30.57
C LEU A 24 -10.80 -3.83 -30.01
N LYS A 25 -11.25 -3.75 -28.75
CA LYS A 25 -12.17 -4.74 -28.16
C LYS A 25 -13.49 -4.79 -28.93
N TYR A 26 -14.10 -3.63 -29.21
CA TYR A 26 -15.37 -3.56 -29.93
C TYR A 26 -15.26 -4.06 -31.37
N TYR A 27 -14.18 -3.72 -32.08
CA TYR A 27 -13.90 -4.23 -33.41
C TYR A 27 -13.77 -5.76 -33.42
N THR A 28 -13.01 -6.31 -32.46
CA THR A 28 -12.83 -7.77 -32.33
C THR A 28 -14.14 -8.47 -32.03
N TYR A 29 -14.94 -7.92 -31.12
CA TYR A 29 -16.28 -8.41 -30.80
C TYR A 29 -17.20 -8.44 -32.03
N PHE A 30 -17.20 -7.36 -32.82
CA PHE A 30 -17.99 -7.27 -34.05
C PHE A 30 -17.58 -8.34 -35.07
N VAL A 31 -16.26 -8.54 -35.27
CA VAL A 31 -15.74 -9.60 -36.16
C VAL A 31 -16.18 -10.99 -35.68
N LEU A 32 -16.15 -11.24 -34.37
CA LEU A 32 -16.59 -12.51 -33.79
C LEU A 32 -18.10 -12.75 -33.99
N ILE A 33 -18.94 -11.73 -33.82
CA ILE A 33 -20.38 -11.84 -34.12
C ILE A 33 -20.60 -12.18 -35.60
N VAL A 34 -19.92 -11.47 -36.51
CA VAL A 34 -20.07 -11.71 -37.94
C VAL A 34 -19.57 -13.12 -38.32
N ALA A 35 -18.47 -13.58 -37.72
CA ALA A 35 -17.97 -14.94 -37.93
C ALA A 35 -18.95 -16.00 -37.41
N SER A 36 -19.50 -15.80 -36.22
CA SER A 36 -20.50 -16.71 -35.62
C SER A 36 -21.82 -16.73 -36.42
N SER A 37 -22.24 -15.59 -37.01
CA SER A 37 -23.42 -15.56 -37.88
C SER A 37 -23.27 -16.36 -39.18
N LYS A 38 -22.02 -16.63 -39.59
CA LYS A 38 -21.70 -17.38 -40.81
C LYS A 38 -21.52 -18.88 -40.58
N SER A 39 -21.37 -19.34 -39.32
CA SER A 39 -21.27 -20.77 -39.01
C SER A 39 -22.66 -21.42 -39.01
N THR A 40 -22.90 -22.32 -39.98
CA THR A 40 -24.08 -23.19 -40.02
C THR A 40 -24.07 -24.13 -38.79
N PRO A 41 -25.19 -24.33 -38.08
CA PRO A 41 -25.20 -25.19 -36.90
C PRO A 41 -25.03 -26.66 -37.32
N ASN A 42 -23.88 -27.25 -36.97
CA ASN A 42 -23.70 -28.70 -37.03
C ASN A 42 -24.38 -29.34 -35.80
N PRO A 43 -25.22 -30.38 -35.97
CA PRO A 43 -26.00 -30.94 -34.87
C PRO A 43 -25.22 -31.80 -33.87
N ASP A 44 -23.94 -32.12 -34.14
CA ASP A 44 -23.20 -33.16 -33.40
C ASP A 44 -22.16 -32.64 -32.40
N THR A 45 -22.04 -31.32 -32.22
CA THR A 45 -21.12 -30.72 -31.25
C THR A 45 -21.90 -29.76 -30.33
N PRO A 46 -22.10 -30.10 -29.05
CA PRO A 46 -22.59 -29.14 -28.06
C PRO A 46 -21.44 -28.20 -27.70
N GLU A 47 -20.94 -27.45 -28.68
CA GLU A 47 -19.99 -26.38 -28.46
C GLU A 47 -20.77 -25.18 -27.94
N SER A 48 -20.41 -24.75 -26.74
CA SER A 48 -20.82 -23.50 -26.12
C SER A 48 -20.55 -22.32 -27.06
N THR A 49 -21.51 -22.03 -27.94
CA THR A 49 -21.56 -20.90 -28.87
C THR A 49 -21.99 -19.61 -28.17
N SER A 50 -21.57 -19.42 -26.91
CA SER A 50 -21.74 -18.15 -26.23
C SER A 50 -20.66 -17.20 -26.74
N ILE A 51 -21.06 -16.22 -27.53
CA ILE A 51 -20.20 -15.12 -27.96
C ILE A 51 -19.61 -14.48 -26.69
N PRO A 52 -18.27 -14.40 -26.55
CA PRO A 52 -17.66 -13.86 -25.33
C PRO A 52 -18.06 -12.41 -25.15
N HIS A 53 -18.34 -12.03 -23.90
CA HIS A 53 -18.73 -10.65 -23.61
C HIS A 53 -17.54 -9.72 -23.91
N PRO A 54 -17.76 -8.46 -24.36
CA PRO A 54 -16.67 -7.52 -24.63
C PRO A 54 -15.64 -7.32 -23.50
N HIS A 55 -16.01 -7.60 -22.25
CA HIS A 55 -15.12 -7.52 -21.08
C HIS A 55 -14.10 -8.66 -21.05
N GLU A 56 -14.43 -9.83 -21.58
CA GLU A 56 -13.55 -11.01 -21.62
C GLU A 56 -12.52 -10.93 -22.76
N LEU A 57 -12.73 -10.01 -23.71
CA LEU A 57 -11.81 -9.78 -24.82
C LEU A 57 -10.58 -9.01 -24.34
N PHE A 58 -9.41 -9.43 -24.81
CA PHE A 58 -8.13 -8.80 -24.50
C PHE A 58 -7.40 -8.40 -25.77
N VAL A 59 -6.56 -7.36 -25.65
CA VAL A 59 -5.74 -6.85 -26.75
C VAL A 59 -4.27 -7.14 -26.43
N PRO A 60 -3.65 -8.14 -27.10
CA PRO A 60 -2.31 -8.63 -26.74
C PRO A 60 -1.19 -7.56 -26.74
N LEU A 61 -1.37 -6.48 -27.51
CA LEU A 61 -0.36 -5.43 -27.66
C LEU A 61 -0.47 -4.29 -26.62
N LEU A 62 -1.60 -4.18 -25.91
CA LEU A 62 -1.85 -3.12 -24.92
C LEU A 62 -1.90 -3.64 -23.49
N THR A 63 -2.34 -4.89 -23.32
CA THR A 63 -2.57 -5.54 -22.03
C THR A 63 -1.78 -6.83 -21.96
N PHE A 64 -1.27 -7.19 -20.79
CA PHE A 64 -0.60 -8.47 -20.62
C PHE A 64 -1.44 -9.43 -19.79
N ILE A 65 -1.37 -10.70 -20.17
CA ILE A 65 -1.84 -11.83 -19.37
C ILE A 65 -0.59 -12.50 -18.82
N PRO A 66 -0.39 -12.50 -17.49
CA PRO A 66 0.81 -13.06 -16.90
C PRO A 66 1.13 -14.52 -17.27
N SER A 67 0.12 -15.38 -17.48
CA SER A 67 0.34 -16.78 -17.87
C SER A 67 0.61 -17.00 -19.36
N LYS A 68 0.11 -16.12 -20.23
CA LYS A 68 0.33 -16.21 -21.68
C LYS A 68 1.49 -15.28 -22.01
N SER A 69 2.71 -15.81 -21.96
CA SER A 69 4.07 -15.20 -22.09
C SER A 69 4.26 -14.10 -23.18
N THR A 70 3.43 -13.07 -23.17
CA THR A 70 3.41 -11.98 -24.16
C THR A 70 4.37 -10.86 -23.74
N VAL A 71 4.67 -10.78 -22.44
CA VAL A 71 5.58 -9.78 -21.85
C VAL A 71 7.00 -9.90 -22.39
N LEU A 72 7.48 -11.13 -22.65
CA LEU A 72 8.84 -11.34 -23.16
C LEU A 72 8.99 -10.90 -24.62
N ALA A 73 7.93 -11.03 -25.41
CA ALA A 73 7.91 -10.58 -26.81
C ALA A 73 7.71 -9.06 -26.92
N TYR A 74 6.88 -8.48 -26.03
CA TYR A 74 6.46 -7.08 -26.09
C TYR A 74 6.65 -6.39 -24.73
N PRO A 75 7.87 -5.91 -24.41
CA PRO A 75 8.17 -5.37 -23.08
C PRO A 75 7.43 -4.05 -22.77
N TRP A 76 7.03 -3.30 -23.80
CA TRP A 76 6.26 -2.05 -23.63
C TRP A 76 4.90 -2.27 -22.99
N VAL A 77 4.37 -3.50 -23.04
CA VAL A 77 3.07 -3.85 -22.44
C VAL A 77 3.07 -3.65 -20.92
N LEU A 78 4.25 -3.74 -20.28
CA LEU A 78 4.42 -3.40 -18.86
C LEU A 78 4.21 -1.92 -18.57
N VAL A 79 4.31 -1.04 -19.56
CA VAL A 79 4.00 0.38 -19.37
C VAL A 79 2.56 0.64 -19.75
N THR A 80 2.12 0.15 -20.92
CA THR A 80 0.79 0.45 -21.44
C THR A 80 -0.34 -0.09 -20.56
N ALA A 81 -0.15 -1.25 -19.92
CA ALA A 81 -1.19 -1.87 -19.09
C ALA A 81 -1.61 -1.02 -17.87
N SER A 82 -0.75 -0.12 -17.38
CA SER A 82 -1.09 0.80 -16.28
C SER A 82 -1.78 2.08 -16.72
N PHE A 83 -1.88 2.34 -18.02
CA PHE A 83 -2.56 3.51 -18.60
C PHE A 83 -3.84 3.13 -19.33
N VAL A 84 -4.35 1.94 -19.07
CA VAL A 84 -5.56 1.43 -19.70
C VAL A 84 -6.54 1.07 -18.59
N GLU A 85 -7.76 1.60 -18.69
CA GLU A 85 -8.86 1.29 -17.79
C GLU A 85 -9.95 0.52 -18.53
N GLU A 86 -10.62 -0.39 -17.83
CA GLU A 86 -11.72 -1.17 -18.38
C GLU A 86 -13.08 -0.53 -18.11
N THR A 87 -13.25 0.09 -16.95
CA THR A 87 -14.54 0.66 -16.53
C THR A 87 -14.55 2.17 -16.70
N PHE A 88 -15.70 2.73 -17.09
CA PHE A 88 -15.87 4.17 -17.19
C PHE A 88 -15.66 4.87 -15.84
N ILE A 89 -16.11 4.26 -14.76
CA ILE A 89 -15.89 4.77 -13.40
C ILE A 89 -14.41 4.74 -13.01
N GLY A 90 -13.70 3.67 -13.37
CA GLY A 90 -12.24 3.55 -13.19
C GLY A 90 -11.51 4.65 -13.96
N LEU A 91 -11.84 4.85 -15.24
CA LEU A 91 -11.29 5.94 -16.05
C LEU A 91 -11.56 7.32 -15.44
N PHE A 92 -12.77 7.58 -14.97
CA PHE A 92 -13.09 8.86 -14.33
C PHE A 92 -12.25 9.08 -13.06
N VAL A 93 -12.17 8.07 -12.18
CA VAL A 93 -11.35 8.13 -10.96
C VAL A 93 -9.86 8.30 -11.30
N SER A 94 -9.37 7.63 -12.33
CA SER A 94 -7.98 7.72 -12.78
C SER A 94 -7.64 9.08 -13.38
N ILE A 95 -8.53 9.68 -14.18
CA ILE A 95 -8.36 11.05 -14.70
C ILE A 95 -8.35 12.06 -13.55
N VAL A 96 -9.32 12.00 -12.65
CA VAL A 96 -9.41 12.90 -11.48
C VAL A 96 -8.18 12.73 -10.58
N GLY A 97 -7.82 11.49 -10.25
CA GLY A 97 -6.68 11.16 -9.42
C GLY A 97 -5.36 11.64 -10.01
N MET A 98 -5.09 11.32 -11.28
CA MET A 98 -3.88 11.79 -11.96
C MET A 98 -3.86 13.31 -12.11
N PHE A 99 -4.99 13.94 -12.42
CA PHE A 99 -5.05 15.39 -12.58
C PHE A 99 -4.75 16.12 -11.28
N TYR A 100 -5.45 15.82 -10.17
CA TYR A 100 -5.26 16.55 -8.92
C TYR A 100 -3.97 16.15 -8.20
N LEU A 101 -3.70 14.85 -8.07
CA LEU A 101 -2.54 14.36 -7.33
C LEU A 101 -1.25 14.53 -8.14
N GLY A 102 -1.28 14.25 -9.44
CA GLY A 102 -0.15 14.42 -10.35
C GLY A 102 0.26 15.89 -10.47
N ARG A 103 -0.70 16.81 -10.67
CA ARG A 103 -0.43 18.25 -10.70
C ARG A 103 0.22 18.74 -9.41
N TYR A 104 -0.28 18.28 -8.26
CA TYR A 104 0.30 18.66 -6.97
C TYR A 104 1.74 18.15 -6.85
N LEU A 105 1.99 16.88 -7.20
CA LEU A 105 3.33 16.30 -7.10
C LEU A 105 4.32 16.87 -8.11
N GLU A 106 3.92 17.18 -9.34
CA GLU A 106 4.79 17.82 -10.34
C GLU A 106 5.06 19.31 -10.03
N ASN A 107 4.23 19.97 -9.23
CA ASN A 107 4.56 21.31 -8.74
C ASN A 107 5.56 21.26 -7.59
N VAL A 108 5.50 20.21 -6.75
CA VAL A 108 6.39 20.04 -5.60
C VAL A 108 7.71 19.39 -6.01
N TRP A 109 7.71 18.56 -7.05
CA TRP A 109 8.88 17.87 -7.58
C TRP A 109 9.21 18.39 -8.97
N SER A 110 10.46 18.33 -9.38
CA SER A 110 10.81 18.65 -10.77
C SER A 110 10.15 17.64 -11.74
N SER A 111 9.65 18.11 -12.90
CA SER A 111 9.07 17.26 -13.95
C SER A 111 9.86 15.97 -14.26
N PRO A 112 11.20 15.98 -14.44
CA PRO A 112 11.96 14.75 -14.67
C PRO A 112 11.97 13.79 -13.48
N GLU A 113 11.98 14.28 -12.24
CA GLU A 113 11.93 13.40 -11.05
C GLU A 113 10.56 12.76 -10.88
N PHE A 114 9.50 13.53 -11.16
CA PHE A 114 8.14 13.03 -11.16
C PHE A 114 7.96 11.92 -12.20
N LEU A 115 8.46 12.12 -13.42
CA LEU A 115 8.41 11.09 -14.46
C LEU A 115 9.19 9.84 -14.08
N LYS A 116 10.40 9.99 -13.49
CA LYS A 116 11.20 8.84 -12.99
C LYS A 116 10.43 8.04 -11.94
N PHE A 117 9.75 8.71 -11.02
CA PHE A 117 8.92 8.06 -10.01
C PHE A 117 7.76 7.28 -10.64
N VAL A 118 7.01 7.91 -11.55
CA VAL A 118 5.87 7.26 -12.22
C VAL A 118 6.33 6.04 -13.00
N MET A 119 7.37 6.17 -13.81
CA MET A 119 7.89 5.06 -14.62
C MET A 119 8.43 3.92 -13.76
N PHE A 120 9.15 4.24 -12.68
CA PHE A 120 9.62 3.23 -11.74
C PHE A 120 8.45 2.48 -11.09
N ASN A 121 7.44 3.20 -10.60
CA ASN A 121 6.27 2.60 -9.97
C ASN A 121 5.55 1.68 -10.97
N VAL A 122 5.26 2.15 -12.19
CA VAL A 122 4.57 1.37 -13.23
C VAL A 122 5.32 0.08 -13.58
N ILE A 123 6.60 0.19 -13.92
CA ILE A 123 7.39 -0.95 -14.39
C ILE A 123 7.53 -1.99 -13.28
N VAL A 124 7.91 -1.56 -12.07
CA VAL A 124 8.14 -2.50 -10.95
C VAL A 124 6.84 -3.12 -10.48
N THR A 125 5.73 -2.37 -10.41
CA THR A 125 4.42 -2.91 -10.00
C THR A 125 3.96 -3.99 -10.97
N ASN A 126 4.01 -3.71 -12.27
CA ASN A 126 3.57 -4.67 -13.28
C ASN A 126 4.51 -5.88 -13.37
N SER A 127 5.81 -5.68 -13.14
CA SER A 127 6.78 -6.79 -13.09
C SER A 127 6.54 -7.71 -11.89
N LEU A 128 6.29 -7.16 -10.69
CA LEU A 128 5.96 -7.96 -9.51
C LEU A 128 4.65 -8.72 -9.69
N LEU A 129 3.64 -8.10 -10.31
CA LEU A 129 2.37 -8.75 -10.58
C LEU A 129 2.53 -9.89 -11.60
N TYR A 130 3.34 -9.67 -12.65
CA TYR A 130 3.70 -10.71 -13.61
C TYR A 130 4.38 -11.89 -12.91
N LEU A 131 5.37 -11.64 -12.05
CA LEU A 131 6.05 -12.68 -11.29
C LEU A 131 5.07 -13.43 -10.36
N TYR A 132 4.22 -12.70 -9.63
CA TYR A 132 3.24 -13.30 -8.72
C TYR A 132 2.32 -14.29 -9.44
N TYR A 133 1.73 -13.90 -10.58
CA TYR A 133 0.87 -14.79 -11.34
C TYR A 133 1.62 -15.90 -12.07
N SER A 134 2.87 -15.65 -12.50
CA SER A 134 3.74 -16.70 -13.06
C SER A 134 4.01 -17.80 -12.04
N PHE A 135 4.36 -17.41 -10.80
CA PHE A 135 4.50 -18.35 -9.69
C PHE A 135 3.18 -19.04 -9.36
N LYS A 136 2.07 -18.29 -9.27
CA LYS A 136 0.75 -18.88 -8.97
C LYS A 136 0.36 -19.92 -10.01
N SER A 137 0.57 -19.64 -11.30
CA SER A 137 0.25 -20.54 -12.41
C SER A 137 1.09 -21.82 -12.39
N TRP A 138 2.27 -21.80 -11.77
CA TRP A 138 3.09 -23.00 -11.59
C TRP A 138 2.49 -23.95 -10.54
N PHE A 139 1.85 -23.41 -9.50
CA PHE A 139 1.32 -24.20 -8.39
C PHE A 139 -0.17 -24.52 -8.53
N ILE A 140 -0.94 -23.65 -9.17
CA ILE A 140 -2.39 -23.73 -9.28
C ILE A 140 -2.78 -23.37 -10.71
N GLU A 141 -3.44 -24.30 -11.41
CA GLU A 141 -4.14 -24.00 -12.67
C GLU A 141 -5.31 -23.06 -12.35
N SER A 142 -5.09 -21.77 -12.53
CA SER A 142 -6.08 -20.72 -12.31
C SER A 142 -6.25 -19.97 -13.61
N GLU A 143 -7.49 -19.63 -13.95
CA GLU A 143 -7.76 -18.63 -14.96
C GLU A 143 -7.04 -17.34 -14.55
N VAL A 144 -6.20 -16.83 -15.44
CA VAL A 144 -5.40 -15.64 -15.17
C VAL A 144 -6.12 -14.47 -15.81
N PRO A 145 -6.64 -13.53 -14.99
CA PRO A 145 -7.35 -12.39 -15.51
C PRO A 145 -6.38 -11.40 -16.17
N VAL A 146 -6.89 -10.62 -17.10
CA VAL A 146 -6.11 -9.62 -17.85
C VAL A 146 -5.73 -8.49 -16.89
N VAL A 147 -4.46 -8.08 -16.88
CA VAL A 147 -4.02 -7.00 -16.01
C VAL A 147 -4.27 -5.65 -16.68
N LEU A 148 -5.23 -4.88 -16.15
CA LEU A 148 -5.46 -3.48 -16.51
C LEU A 148 -5.84 -2.68 -15.26
N SER A 149 -5.09 -1.62 -14.93
CA SER A 149 -5.53 -0.59 -13.96
C SER A 149 -4.47 0.49 -13.79
N SER A 150 -4.92 1.74 -13.66
CA SER A 150 -4.08 2.88 -13.26
C SER A 150 -4.00 3.05 -11.74
N MET A 151 -4.70 2.22 -10.96
CA MET A 151 -4.81 2.34 -9.51
C MET A 151 -3.46 2.22 -8.80
N GLY A 152 -2.51 1.45 -9.35
CA GLY A 152 -1.14 1.40 -8.83
C GLY A 152 -0.44 2.77 -8.86
N ILE A 153 -0.68 3.57 -9.91
CA ILE A 153 -0.14 4.94 -10.05
C ILE A 153 -0.81 5.88 -9.04
N ILE A 154 -2.14 5.84 -8.95
CA ILE A 154 -2.91 6.67 -8.01
C ILE A 154 -2.48 6.38 -6.57
N MET A 155 -2.33 5.10 -6.23
CA MET A 155 -1.87 4.68 -4.92
C MET A 155 -0.47 5.22 -4.62
N GLY A 156 0.44 5.15 -5.60
CA GLY A 156 1.77 5.73 -5.48
C GLY A 156 1.75 7.25 -5.26
N PHE A 157 0.86 7.97 -5.94
CA PHE A 157 0.68 9.40 -5.72
C PHE A 157 0.19 9.72 -4.30
N ILE A 158 -0.70 8.92 -3.74
CA ILE A 158 -1.22 9.15 -2.39
C ILE A 158 -0.15 8.87 -1.34
N VAL A 159 0.67 7.84 -1.53
CA VAL A 159 1.85 7.58 -0.70
C VAL A 159 2.85 8.74 -0.78
N ALA A 160 3.09 9.28 -1.98
CA ALA A 160 3.95 10.44 -2.19
C ALA A 160 3.43 11.71 -1.50
N ILE A 161 2.12 11.96 -1.56
CA ILE A 161 1.48 13.10 -0.88
C ILE A 161 1.59 12.96 0.63
N LYS A 162 1.43 11.74 1.17
CA LYS A 162 1.63 11.49 2.60
C LYS A 162 3.04 11.87 3.05
N GLN A 163 4.07 11.58 2.25
CA GLN A 163 5.46 11.96 2.59
C GLN A 163 5.62 13.47 2.74
N ARG A 164 4.96 14.25 1.87
CA ARG A 164 5.09 15.71 1.85
C ARG A 164 4.25 16.39 2.91
N ILE A 165 3.01 15.92 3.10
CA ILE A 165 2.05 16.56 3.97
C ILE A 165 1.25 15.51 4.75
N PRO A 166 1.85 14.88 5.78
CA PRO A 166 1.17 13.83 6.55
C PRO A 166 0.07 14.39 7.47
N ASN A 167 0.20 15.65 7.91
CA ASN A 167 -0.61 16.23 8.98
C ASN A 167 -1.82 17.06 8.48
N HIS A 168 -1.95 17.30 7.17
CA HIS A 168 -3.13 17.98 6.65
C HIS A 168 -4.34 17.06 6.58
N PHE A 169 -5.52 17.70 6.63
CA PHE A 169 -6.81 17.05 6.51
C PHE A 169 -7.33 17.26 5.09
N PHE A 170 -7.72 16.19 4.43
CA PHE A 170 -8.61 16.29 3.28
C PHE A 170 -10.02 16.57 3.80
N ILE A 171 -10.56 17.71 3.37
CA ILE A 171 -11.92 18.12 3.69
C ILE A 171 -12.78 17.67 2.51
N LEU A 172 -13.51 16.58 2.71
CA LEU A 172 -14.44 16.01 1.74
C LEU A 172 -15.87 16.43 2.11
N PHE A 173 -16.77 16.50 1.12
CA PHE A 173 -18.19 16.84 1.31
C PHE A 173 -18.46 18.18 2.01
N LYS A 174 -17.85 19.27 1.52
CA LYS A 174 -18.16 20.64 1.98
C LYS A 174 -17.97 20.86 3.50
N GLY A 175 -17.13 20.05 4.16
CA GLY A 175 -16.79 20.19 5.58
C GLY A 175 -17.13 18.99 6.47
N ASN A 176 -17.97 18.06 6.00
CA ASN A 176 -18.52 16.99 6.83
C ASN A 176 -17.52 15.87 7.14
N LEU A 177 -16.56 15.61 6.24
CA LEU A 177 -15.61 14.51 6.40
C LEU A 177 -14.18 15.06 6.40
N ARG A 178 -13.49 14.93 7.55
CA ARG A 178 -12.09 15.35 7.72
C ARG A 178 -11.21 14.13 7.94
N ILE A 179 -10.51 13.71 6.89
CA ILE A 179 -9.61 12.56 6.95
C ILE A 179 -8.17 13.05 6.90
N LYS A 180 -7.32 12.57 7.82
CA LYS A 180 -5.88 12.87 7.78
C LYS A 180 -5.24 12.14 6.61
N VAL A 181 -4.39 12.83 5.85
CA VAL A 181 -3.66 12.27 4.69
C VAL A 181 -2.95 10.96 5.04
N LYS A 182 -2.41 10.85 6.26
CA LYS A 182 -1.70 9.64 6.73
C LYS A 182 -2.49 8.33 6.64
N TYR A 183 -3.82 8.38 6.65
CA TYR A 183 -4.68 7.20 6.55
C TYR A 183 -5.26 6.98 5.15
N MET A 184 -5.03 7.89 4.19
CA MET A 184 -5.64 7.80 2.86
C MET A 184 -5.22 6.54 2.10
N SER A 185 -3.93 6.18 2.17
CA SER A 185 -3.44 4.93 1.56
C SER A 185 -4.14 3.71 2.17
N PHE A 186 -4.27 3.65 3.50
CA PHE A 186 -4.92 2.52 4.16
C PHE A 186 -6.41 2.41 3.81
N ILE A 187 -7.12 3.54 3.78
CA ILE A 187 -8.53 3.59 3.39
C ILE A 187 -8.71 3.08 1.96
N LEU A 188 -7.82 3.44 1.04
CA LEU A 188 -7.90 2.95 -0.34
C LEU A 188 -7.62 1.46 -0.48
N ILE A 189 -6.66 0.91 0.28
CA ILE A 189 -6.42 -0.54 0.30
C ILE A 189 -7.68 -1.26 0.78
N ILE A 190 -8.28 -0.81 1.90
CA ILE A 190 -9.52 -1.40 2.40
C ILE A 190 -10.65 -1.26 1.39
N LEU A 191 -10.83 -0.08 0.80
CA LEU A 191 -11.89 0.14 -0.19
C LEU A 191 -11.72 -0.80 -1.39
N SER A 192 -10.50 -0.94 -1.91
CA SER A 192 -10.22 -1.86 -3.01
C SER A 192 -10.39 -3.33 -2.61
N LEU A 193 -10.10 -3.69 -1.35
CA LEU A 193 -10.36 -5.03 -0.82
C LEU A 193 -11.86 -5.33 -0.75
N VAL A 194 -12.66 -4.39 -0.25
CA VAL A 194 -14.13 -4.52 -0.21
C VAL A 194 -14.68 -4.68 -1.62
N LEU A 195 -14.23 -3.86 -2.58
CA LEU A 195 -14.64 -3.99 -3.98
C LEU A 195 -14.25 -5.35 -4.58
N ALA A 196 -13.07 -5.88 -4.25
CA ALA A 196 -12.62 -7.20 -4.69
C ALA A 196 -13.46 -8.35 -4.09
N PHE A 197 -14.00 -8.19 -2.88
CA PHE A 197 -14.96 -9.15 -2.31
C PHE A 197 -16.34 -9.06 -2.97
N LEU A 198 -16.77 -7.88 -3.40
CA LEU A 198 -18.06 -7.69 -4.07
C LEU A 198 -18.03 -8.24 -5.49
N ASN A 199 -16.97 -7.96 -6.26
CA ASN A 199 -16.81 -8.51 -7.61
C ASN A 199 -15.37 -8.99 -7.82
N SER A 200 -15.23 -10.20 -8.35
CA SER A 200 -13.94 -10.85 -8.61
C SER A 200 -13.06 -10.07 -9.60
N GLU A 201 -13.66 -9.29 -10.51
CA GLU A 201 -12.95 -8.43 -11.47
C GLU A 201 -12.05 -7.39 -10.79
N TYR A 202 -12.44 -6.86 -9.61
CA TYR A 202 -11.65 -5.86 -8.88
C TYR A 202 -10.46 -6.45 -8.12
N TYR A 203 -10.28 -7.78 -8.12
CA TYR A 203 -9.17 -8.43 -7.42
C TYR A 203 -7.80 -7.98 -7.94
N ILE A 204 -7.65 -7.80 -9.25
CA ILE A 204 -6.41 -7.27 -9.84
C ILE A 204 -6.16 -5.84 -9.39
N THR A 205 -7.22 -5.02 -9.35
CA THR A 205 -7.14 -3.64 -8.91
C THR A 205 -6.64 -3.56 -7.45
N TYR A 206 -7.14 -4.44 -6.58
CA TYR A 206 -6.66 -4.58 -5.21
C TYR A 206 -5.16 -4.96 -5.16
N LEU A 207 -4.73 -5.95 -5.94
CA LEU A 207 -3.31 -6.33 -6.00
C LEU A 207 -2.43 -5.17 -6.48
N MET A 208 -2.85 -4.42 -7.49
CA MET A 208 -2.16 -3.21 -7.97
C MET A 208 -2.04 -2.14 -6.88
N CYS A 209 -3.08 -1.91 -6.09
CA CYS A 209 -3.03 -1.02 -4.94
C CYS A 209 -1.99 -1.50 -3.91
N CYS A 210 -1.97 -2.78 -3.58
CA CYS A 210 -1.04 -3.35 -2.61
C CYS A 210 0.43 -3.26 -3.09
N TYR A 211 0.70 -3.67 -4.32
CA TYR A 211 2.06 -3.59 -4.88
C TYR A 211 2.50 -2.14 -5.09
N GLY A 212 1.62 -1.28 -5.64
CA GLY A 212 1.89 0.15 -5.81
C GLY A 212 2.19 0.85 -4.49
N PHE A 213 1.51 0.46 -3.40
CA PHE A 213 1.80 0.94 -2.04
C PHE A 213 3.22 0.57 -1.60
N ILE A 214 3.57 -0.71 -1.67
CA ILE A 214 4.86 -1.23 -1.20
C ILE A 214 6.01 -0.62 -2.01
N ILE A 215 5.87 -0.58 -3.34
CA ILE A 215 6.89 -0.06 -4.25
C ILE A 215 7.07 1.44 -4.06
N SER A 216 5.98 2.21 -3.98
CA SER A 216 6.07 3.64 -3.76
C SER A 216 6.66 3.99 -2.40
N TRP A 217 6.30 3.24 -1.35
CA TRP A 217 6.92 3.37 -0.03
C TRP A 217 8.42 3.09 -0.08
N PHE A 218 8.83 1.99 -0.73
CA PHE A 218 10.23 1.60 -0.88
C PHE A 218 11.03 2.65 -1.67
N TYR A 219 10.51 3.09 -2.82
CA TYR A 219 11.16 4.09 -3.66
C TYR A 219 11.36 5.41 -2.91
N LEU A 220 10.32 5.92 -2.26
CA LEU A 220 10.38 7.22 -1.58
C LEU A 220 11.27 7.18 -0.34
N ARG A 221 11.38 6.03 0.33
CA ARG A 221 12.22 5.87 1.51
C ARG A 221 13.69 5.68 1.17
N PHE A 222 14.02 4.84 0.19
CA PHE A 222 15.41 4.41 -0.05
C PHE A 222 16.01 5.02 -1.32
N VAL A 223 15.24 5.10 -2.42
CA VAL A 223 15.77 5.55 -3.71
C VAL A 223 15.77 7.07 -3.80
N LYS A 224 14.68 7.73 -3.41
CA LYS A 224 14.61 9.19 -3.48
C LYS A 224 15.47 9.88 -2.42
N THR A 225 15.52 9.34 -1.22
CA THR A 225 16.35 9.89 -0.12
C THR A 225 17.85 9.87 -0.49
N SER A 226 18.34 8.75 -1.03
CA SER A 226 19.75 8.62 -1.46
C SER A 226 20.11 9.54 -2.65
N LEU A 227 19.16 9.86 -3.53
CA LEU A 227 19.39 10.80 -4.64
C LEU A 227 19.49 12.27 -4.17
N ASN A 228 18.74 12.65 -3.13
CA ASN A 228 18.83 13.98 -2.55
C ASN A 228 20.15 14.17 -1.80
N GLU A 229 20.61 13.15 -1.07
CA GLU A 229 21.93 13.14 -0.43
C GLU A 229 23.05 13.34 -1.47
N GLY A 230 22.98 12.66 -2.61
CA GLY A 230 23.95 12.77 -3.71
C GLY A 230 24.05 14.16 -4.37
N GLN A 231 22.97 14.95 -4.39
CA GLN A 231 22.98 16.29 -4.99
C GLN A 231 23.39 17.40 -4.02
N SER A 232 23.37 17.17 -2.70
CA SER A 232 23.93 18.10 -1.71
C SER A 232 25.46 18.25 -1.79
N TYR A 233 26.17 17.36 -2.49
CA TYR A 233 27.63 17.43 -2.65
C TYR A 233 28.10 18.27 -3.84
N LEU A 234 27.20 18.87 -4.63
CA LEU A 234 27.56 19.68 -5.81
C LEU A 234 27.81 21.17 -5.50
N ILE A 235 28.04 21.53 -4.24
CA ILE A 235 28.65 22.83 -3.89
C ILE A 235 30.08 22.58 -3.39
N PRO A 236 31.13 22.79 -4.20
CA PRO A 236 32.51 22.56 -3.81
C PRO A 236 33.13 23.77 -3.11
N PHE A 237 32.42 24.39 -2.15
CA PHE A 237 32.97 25.49 -1.36
C PHE A 237 32.48 25.46 0.08
N SER A 238 32.87 24.43 0.84
CA SER A 238 33.34 24.58 2.23
C SER A 238 33.54 23.18 2.82
N LYS A 239 34.78 22.69 2.80
CA LYS A 239 35.22 21.59 3.66
C LYS A 239 35.57 22.16 5.03
N THR A 240 34.59 22.51 5.86
CA THR A 240 34.82 22.71 7.30
C THR A 240 33.57 22.36 8.09
N SER A 241 33.48 21.09 8.50
CA SER A 241 32.98 20.56 9.78
C SER A 241 32.38 19.16 9.57
N PRO A 242 32.58 18.22 10.51
CA PRO A 242 31.83 16.97 10.53
C PRO A 242 30.40 17.31 10.96
N ILE A 243 29.54 17.62 10.00
CA ILE A 243 28.13 17.91 10.23
C ILE A 243 27.45 16.58 10.56
N GLU A 244 27.06 16.43 11.83
CA GLU A 244 26.13 15.40 12.29
C GLU A 244 24.92 15.33 11.34
N PRO A 245 24.35 14.13 11.08
CA PRO A 245 23.18 14.02 10.22
C PRO A 245 22.08 14.96 10.74
N LYS A 246 21.64 15.89 9.88
CA LYS A 246 20.63 16.90 10.23
C LYS A 246 19.43 16.21 10.88
N GLU A 247 19.22 16.46 12.17
CA GLU A 247 18.13 15.84 12.95
C GLU A 247 16.74 15.98 12.30
N GLU A 248 16.54 17.04 11.50
CA GLU A 248 15.28 17.29 10.79
C GLU A 248 14.99 16.26 9.68
N GLU A 249 16.02 15.78 8.98
CA GLU A 249 15.89 14.78 7.91
C GLU A 249 15.64 13.39 8.53
N ALA A 250 16.29 13.09 9.65
CA ALA A 250 16.02 11.90 10.46
C ALA A 250 14.56 11.89 10.98
N LYS A 251 14.08 13.02 11.51
CA LYS A 251 12.68 13.19 11.99
C LYS A 251 11.66 13.02 10.86
N GLN A 252 11.96 13.44 9.62
CA GLN A 252 11.09 13.23 8.46
C GLN A 252 11.06 11.75 8.02
N SER A 253 12.20 11.05 8.08
CA SER A 253 12.28 9.63 7.77
C SER A 253 11.45 8.75 8.73
N ASP A 254 11.41 9.12 10.02
CA ASP A 254 10.61 8.44 11.04
C ASP A 254 9.10 8.71 10.88
N GLN A 255 8.71 9.91 10.47
CA GLN A 255 7.31 10.21 10.13
C GLN A 255 6.80 9.41 8.92
N PHE A 256 7.69 9.01 8.02
CA PHE A 256 7.41 8.17 6.86
C PHE A 256 7.67 6.67 7.12
N ALA A 257 7.71 6.24 8.38
CA ALA A 257 7.78 4.83 8.71
C ALA A 257 6.51 4.05 8.29
N LEU A 258 6.68 2.76 8.01
CA LEU A 258 5.61 1.89 7.50
C LEU A 258 4.44 1.78 8.50
N HIS A 259 4.73 1.75 9.81
CA HIS A 259 3.70 1.68 10.84
C HIS A 259 2.76 2.91 10.85
N THR A 260 3.24 4.08 10.43
CA THR A 260 2.49 5.35 10.44
C THR A 260 1.39 5.39 9.37
N PHE A 261 1.36 4.45 8.42
CA PHE A 261 0.29 4.34 7.42
C PHE A 261 -1.01 3.77 7.97
N PHE A 262 -0.93 3.07 9.11
CA PHE A 262 -2.04 2.29 9.64
C PHE A 262 -2.58 2.93 10.93
N PRO A 263 -3.90 2.89 11.17
CA PRO A 263 -4.46 3.31 12.45
C PRO A 263 -4.08 2.33 13.57
N TYR A 264 -4.16 2.79 14.82
CA TYR A 264 -4.06 1.91 15.99
C TYR A 264 -5.28 0.97 16.01
N PRO A 265 -5.14 -0.33 16.30
CA PRO A 265 -3.96 -1.04 16.83
C PRO A 265 -2.98 -1.62 15.78
N LEU A 266 -3.36 -1.65 14.50
CA LEU A 266 -2.56 -2.25 13.43
C LEU A 266 -1.15 -1.66 13.31
N SER A 267 -1.00 -0.36 13.57
CA SER A 267 0.30 0.32 13.59
C SER A 267 1.32 -0.39 14.47
N THR A 268 0.91 -0.89 15.65
CA THR A 268 1.82 -1.51 16.62
C THR A 268 2.26 -2.90 16.17
N ILE A 269 1.35 -3.70 15.61
CA ILE A 269 1.67 -5.02 15.06
C ILE A 269 2.66 -4.86 13.91
N ILE A 270 2.40 -3.89 13.04
CA ILE A 270 3.22 -3.61 11.87
C ILE A 270 4.60 -3.08 12.27
N GLN A 271 4.69 -2.28 13.34
CA GLN A 271 5.97 -1.84 13.88
C GLN A 271 6.83 -3.02 14.35
N LEU A 272 6.22 -3.99 15.04
CA LEU A 272 6.91 -5.21 15.48
C LEU A 272 7.45 -5.98 14.27
N VAL A 273 6.60 -6.27 13.28
CA VAL A 273 7.00 -6.98 12.05
C VAL A 273 8.09 -6.21 11.29
N SER A 274 7.92 -4.89 11.14
CA SER A 274 8.90 -4.04 10.45
C SER A 274 10.25 -4.02 11.17
N SER A 275 10.26 -4.06 12.50
CA SER A 275 11.51 -4.09 13.28
C SER A 275 12.26 -5.40 13.09
N ILE A 276 11.56 -6.53 12.97
CA ILE A 276 12.15 -7.84 12.68
C ILE A 276 12.74 -7.83 11.26
N GLY A 277 11.96 -7.35 10.28
CA GLY A 277 12.40 -7.21 8.90
C GLY A 277 13.66 -6.34 8.78
N PHE A 278 13.71 -5.22 9.51
CA PHE A 278 14.88 -4.34 9.51
C PHE A 278 16.13 -5.01 10.11
N LYS A 279 15.99 -5.74 11.21
CA LYS A 279 17.08 -6.54 11.81
C LYS A 279 17.60 -7.61 10.84
N LEU A 280 16.71 -8.26 10.09
CA LEU A 280 17.08 -9.21 9.05
C LEU A 280 17.80 -8.52 7.88
N ALA A 281 17.31 -7.36 7.42
CA ALA A 281 17.93 -6.61 6.34
C ALA A 281 19.35 -6.14 6.68
N ILE A 282 19.60 -5.72 7.94
CA ILE A 282 20.94 -5.40 8.44
C ILE A 282 21.83 -6.65 8.43
N LYS A 283 21.30 -7.79 8.89
CA LYS A 283 22.02 -9.07 8.93
C LYS A 283 22.47 -9.53 7.54
N TYR A 284 21.64 -9.32 6.52
CA TYR A 284 21.95 -9.65 5.12
C TYR A 284 22.72 -8.54 4.38
N LYS A 285 23.19 -7.48 5.06
CA LYS A 285 23.94 -6.35 4.47
C LYS A 285 23.26 -5.66 3.27
N LEU A 286 21.93 -5.77 3.15
CA LEU A 286 21.17 -5.07 2.11
C LEU A 286 21.09 -3.56 2.37
N ILE A 287 21.34 -3.14 3.61
CA ILE A 287 21.33 -1.75 4.07
C ILE A 287 22.58 -1.53 4.95
N SER A 288 23.32 -0.44 4.70
CA SER A 288 24.50 -0.08 5.52
C SER A 288 24.05 0.26 6.94
N GLY A 289 24.50 -0.52 7.94
CA GLY A 289 23.99 -0.50 9.32
C GLY A 289 24.34 0.74 10.16
N LYS A 290 24.63 1.91 9.55
CA LYS A 290 25.12 3.08 10.28
C LYS A 290 24.09 4.20 10.52
N GLU A 291 22.91 4.19 9.94
CA GLU A 291 22.05 5.40 9.97
C GLU A 291 20.68 5.28 10.64
N HIS A 292 20.32 4.12 11.20
CA HIS A 292 19.08 4.03 11.97
C HIS A 292 19.27 3.19 13.23
N THR A 293 20.02 3.72 14.20
CA THR A 293 19.64 3.49 15.59
C THR A 293 18.28 4.12 15.79
N LEU A 294 17.24 3.30 15.61
CA LEU A 294 15.88 3.60 16.02
C LEU A 294 15.97 4.13 17.46
N SER A 295 15.72 5.43 17.62
CA SER A 295 15.76 6.12 18.90
C SER A 295 15.06 5.28 19.95
N SER A 296 15.82 4.94 20.99
CA SER A 296 15.45 4.28 22.23
C SER A 296 14.45 5.09 23.08
N GLY A 297 13.60 5.92 22.47
CA GLY A 297 12.55 6.68 23.14
C GLY A 297 11.18 5.99 23.15
N LEU A 298 10.99 4.92 22.36
CA LEU A 298 9.70 4.23 22.27
C LEU A 298 9.55 3.05 23.24
N ASP A 299 10.63 2.45 23.74
CA ASP A 299 10.54 1.44 24.79
C ASP A 299 10.06 2.05 26.12
N GLU A 300 10.44 3.30 26.41
CA GLU A 300 9.90 4.07 27.54
C GLU A 300 8.44 4.49 27.34
N GLN A 301 8.05 4.87 26.11
CA GLN A 301 6.68 5.28 25.82
C GLN A 301 5.69 4.10 25.73
N PHE A 302 6.18 2.93 25.32
CA PHE A 302 5.42 1.68 25.24
C PHE A 302 5.15 1.11 26.64
N ASN A 303 6.17 1.08 27.51
CA ASN A 303 5.96 0.69 28.91
C ASN A 303 5.04 1.66 29.67
N SER A 304 5.16 2.97 29.42
CA SER A 304 4.35 3.98 30.11
C SER A 304 2.91 4.14 29.60
N LYS A 305 2.53 3.57 28.45
CA LYS A 305 1.14 3.67 27.94
C LYS A 305 0.36 2.37 27.98
N LEU A 306 1.04 1.23 27.96
CA LEU A 306 0.39 -0.09 28.02
C LEU A 306 0.25 -0.60 29.47
N PHE A 307 1.10 -0.13 30.38
CA PHE A 307 1.13 -0.58 31.78
C PHE A 307 1.03 0.54 32.84
N ALA A 308 0.94 1.82 32.46
CA ALA A 308 0.66 2.86 33.44
C ALA A 308 -0.84 2.94 33.74
N VAL A 309 -1.26 2.23 34.79
CA VAL A 309 -2.22 2.83 35.70
C VAL A 309 -1.55 4.12 36.19
N SER A 310 -2.19 5.27 35.94
CA SER A 310 -1.71 6.58 36.39
C SER A 310 -1.18 6.46 37.82
N SER A 311 0.12 6.67 38.01
CA SER A 311 0.66 6.76 39.37
C SER A 311 0.10 8.04 39.97
N LEU A 312 -0.98 7.91 40.73
CA LEU A 312 -1.35 8.93 41.70
C LEU A 312 -0.11 9.17 42.56
N LYS A 313 0.30 10.43 42.61
CA LYS A 313 1.48 10.93 43.29
C LYS A 313 1.41 10.54 44.77
N GLY A 314 2.05 9.43 45.16
CA GLY A 314 2.07 9.00 46.57
C GLY A 314 2.42 7.54 46.86
N VAL A 315 2.38 6.62 45.89
CA VAL A 315 2.66 5.19 46.18
C VAL A 315 4.02 4.79 45.62
N LYS A 316 5.04 4.80 46.48
CA LYS A 316 6.28 4.05 46.25
C LYS A 316 6.01 2.58 46.56
N ASP A 317 6.51 1.71 45.71
CA ASP A 317 6.46 0.24 45.78
C ASP A 317 5.18 -0.39 45.22
N VAL A 318 5.18 -0.60 43.91
CA VAL A 318 4.41 -1.69 43.31
C VAL A 318 5.36 -2.54 42.49
N GLY A 319 5.55 -3.78 42.92
CA GLY A 319 6.44 -4.75 42.30
C GLY A 319 6.04 -5.08 40.86
N VAL A 320 7.06 -5.35 40.04
CA VAL A 320 6.93 -5.72 38.63
C VAL A 320 6.08 -7.00 38.51
N LEU A 321 4.96 -6.90 37.80
CA LEU A 321 4.08 -8.03 37.52
C LEU A 321 4.80 -9.04 36.62
N ASN A 322 5.07 -10.23 37.17
CA ASN A 322 5.71 -11.33 36.46
C ASN A 322 4.68 -12.00 35.52
N ILE A 323 4.87 -11.82 34.22
CA ILE A 323 3.98 -12.28 33.13
C ILE A 323 3.78 -13.81 33.16
N SER A 324 4.72 -14.56 33.74
CA SER A 324 4.58 -16.01 33.94
C SER A 324 3.39 -16.39 34.83
N LYS A 325 3.05 -15.57 35.84
CA LYS A 325 1.89 -15.81 36.72
C LYS A 325 0.55 -15.54 36.02
N VAL A 326 0.51 -14.57 35.11
CA VAL A 326 -0.69 -14.25 34.33
C VAL A 326 -1.02 -15.38 33.37
N PHE A 327 0.01 -15.97 32.75
CA PHE A 327 -0.17 -17.12 31.86
C PHE A 327 -0.62 -18.38 32.64
N HIS A 328 -0.10 -18.58 33.86
CA HIS A 328 -0.51 -19.68 34.73
C HIS A 328 -1.94 -19.53 35.28
N TRP A 329 -2.42 -18.29 35.44
CA TRP A 329 -3.82 -17.99 35.79
C TRP A 329 -4.77 -18.31 34.63
N PHE A 330 -4.35 -18.03 33.38
CA PHE A 330 -5.14 -18.33 32.19
C PHE A 330 -5.18 -19.83 31.88
N SER A 331 -4.15 -20.59 32.25
CA SER A 331 -4.10 -22.05 32.04
C SER A 331 -4.79 -22.86 33.14
N SER A 332 -5.08 -22.28 34.31
CA SER A 332 -5.82 -22.98 35.38
C SER A 332 -7.34 -22.75 35.25
N SER A 333 -7.94 -23.27 34.18
CA SER A 333 -9.39 -23.42 34.11
C SER A 333 -9.80 -24.63 34.96
N GLY A 334 -9.96 -24.42 36.26
CA GLY A 334 -10.41 -25.45 37.19
C GLY A 334 -10.87 -24.87 38.53
N SER A 335 -12.18 -24.66 38.65
CA SER A 335 -12.97 -24.58 39.90
C SER A 335 -12.19 -24.18 41.16
N THR A 336 -12.08 -22.88 41.45
CA THR A 336 -11.82 -22.40 42.82
C THR A 336 -12.90 -21.41 43.22
N GLY A 337 -13.71 -21.81 44.20
CA GLY A 337 -14.91 -21.11 44.64
C GLY A 337 -14.63 -19.68 45.11
N ILE A 338 -15.41 -18.75 44.56
CA ILE A 338 -15.42 -17.31 44.80
C ILE A 338 -15.55 -16.96 46.31
N ASN A 339 -16.14 -17.86 47.11
CA ASN A 339 -16.45 -17.63 48.52
C ASN A 339 -15.20 -17.44 49.41
N ASN A 340 -14.08 -18.08 49.09
CA ASN A 340 -12.89 -18.03 49.96
C ASN A 340 -12.13 -16.68 49.88
N THR A 341 -12.33 -15.91 48.80
CA THR A 341 -11.64 -14.62 48.61
C THR A 341 -12.35 -13.46 49.30
N MET A 342 -13.70 -13.51 49.34
CA MET A 342 -14.50 -12.50 50.04
C MET A 342 -14.40 -12.64 51.56
N ASP A 343 -14.44 -13.86 52.10
CA ASP A 343 -14.30 -14.08 53.54
C ASP A 343 -12.92 -13.69 54.06
N LYS A 344 -11.88 -13.87 53.25
CA LYS A 344 -10.51 -13.45 53.60
C LYS A 344 -10.37 -11.94 53.64
N ARG A 345 -11.04 -11.23 52.72
CA ARG A 345 -11.09 -9.74 52.71
C ARG A 345 -11.93 -9.20 53.87
N ARG A 346 -13.05 -9.84 54.18
CA ARG A 346 -13.90 -9.49 55.33
C ARG A 346 -13.16 -9.66 56.66
N LYS A 347 -12.42 -10.76 56.83
CA LYS A 347 -11.61 -11.00 58.05
C LYS A 347 -10.43 -10.03 58.19
N MET A 348 -9.83 -9.59 57.08
CA MET A 348 -8.77 -8.57 57.12
C MET A 348 -9.33 -7.19 57.49
N ALA A 349 -10.46 -6.80 56.90
CA ALA A 349 -11.13 -5.53 57.23
C ALA A 349 -11.60 -5.47 58.69
N LEU A 350 -12.11 -6.58 59.23
CA LEU A 350 -12.48 -6.64 60.65
C LEU A 350 -11.26 -6.50 61.58
N LYS A 351 -10.08 -6.98 61.15
CA LYS A 351 -8.84 -6.90 61.93
C LYS A 351 -8.23 -5.49 61.98
N GLU A 352 -8.59 -4.63 61.04
CA GLU A 352 -8.21 -3.21 61.01
C GLU A 352 -9.15 -2.31 61.85
N ILE A 353 -10.34 -2.80 62.20
CA ILE A 353 -11.32 -2.07 63.02
C ILE A 353 -11.05 -2.27 64.52
N ASP A 354 -10.41 -3.38 64.91
CA ASP A 354 -10.11 -3.74 66.30
C ASP A 354 -8.77 -3.18 66.83
N HIS A 355 -8.13 -2.23 66.13
CA HIS A 355 -6.80 -1.73 66.49
C HIS A 355 -6.72 -0.25 66.84
#